data_AF-A0A1J3FJ82-F1
#
_entry.id   AF-A0A1J3FJ82-F1
#
_cell.length_a   1.000
_cell.length_b   1.000
_cell.length_c   1.000
_cell.angle_alpha   90.00
_cell.angle_beta   90.00
_cell.angle_gamma   90.00
#
_symmetry.space_group_name_H-M   'P 1'
#
loop_
_entity.id
_entity.type
_entity.pdbx_description
1 polymer ?
#
loop_
_entity_poly.entity_id
_entity_poly.type
_entity_poly.pdbx_seq_one_letter_code
_entity_poly.pdbx_strand_id
1 'polypeptide(L)'
;LLFGPPGTGKSTMISAMANFLDYDVYDLELTTVKDNSELKKLMLETKGKSIFVIEDIDCSLNLTGQRKKKEEDDEDEVDEQEKKEAEKKLMRERGEKESKVTLSGLLNAIDGLWSACSGEKIIVFTTNFVDNLDPALIRRGR
;
A
#
# COMPACT_ATOMS: atom_id res chain seq x y z
N LEU A 1 -7.60 -5.81 8.51
CA LEU A 1 -8.32 -4.85 7.65
C LEU A 1 -9.52 -4.29 8.41
N LEU A 2 -9.65 -2.97 8.50
CA LEU A 2 -10.84 -2.27 8.99
C LEU A 2 -11.47 -1.52 7.81
N PHE A 3 -12.75 -1.74 7.54
CA PHE A 3 -13.42 -1.12 6.40
C PHE A 3 -14.84 -0.67 6.73
N GLY A 4 -15.33 0.29 5.96
CA GLY A 4 -16.68 0.85 6.08
C GLY A 4 -16.69 2.35 5.81
N PRO A 5 -17.87 3.00 5.83
CA PRO A 5 -18.02 4.42 5.57
C PRO A 5 -17.08 5.32 6.40
N PRO A 6 -16.75 6.53 5.93
CA PRO A 6 -16.03 7.51 6.74
C PRO A 6 -16.82 7.83 8.02
N GLY A 7 -16.11 8.13 9.11
CA GLY A 7 -16.73 8.45 10.41
C GLY A 7 -17.25 7.26 11.23
N THR A 8 -17.00 6.01 10.80
CA THR A 8 -17.40 4.80 11.55
C THR A 8 -16.44 4.39 12.67
N GLY A 9 -15.44 5.22 12.99
CA GLY A 9 -14.52 4.97 14.10
C GLY A 9 -13.38 3.99 13.78
N LYS A 10 -13.04 3.77 12.50
CA LYS A 10 -11.90 2.91 12.09
C LYS A 10 -10.60 3.30 12.83
N SER A 11 -10.21 4.58 12.77
CA SER A 11 -9.01 5.08 13.45
C SER A 11 -9.18 5.06 14.98
N THR A 12 -10.38 5.31 15.51
CA THR A 12 -10.68 5.19 16.95
C THR A 12 -10.48 3.77 17.47
N MET A 13 -10.87 2.75 16.69
CA MET A 13 -10.65 1.35 17.01
C MET A 13 -9.16 1.03 17.10
N ILE A 14 -8.34 1.57 16.18
CA ILE A 14 -6.88 1.42 16.22
C ILE A 14 -6.31 2.03 17.49
N SER A 15 -6.73 3.26 17.85
CA SER A 15 -6.29 3.89 19.10
C SER A 15 -6.69 3.07 20.34
N ALA A 16 -7.89 2.49 20.34
CA ALA A 16 -8.34 1.62 21.43
C ALA A 16 -7.49 0.33 21.52
N MET A 17 -7.16 -0.29 20.38
CA MET A 17 -6.27 -1.45 20.33
C MET A 17 -4.87 -1.14 20.85
N ALA A 18 -4.29 -0.02 20.42
CA ALA A 18 -2.95 0.42 20.85
C ALA A 18 -2.89 0.63 22.37
N ASN A 19 -3.88 1.34 22.93
CA ASN A 19 -3.97 1.57 24.37
C ASN A 19 -4.21 0.29 25.17
N PHE A 20 -5.01 -0.64 24.64
CA PHE A 20 -5.29 -1.91 25.31
C PHE A 20 -4.07 -2.84 25.34
N LEU A 21 -3.28 -2.84 24.27
CA LEU A 21 -2.11 -3.71 24.11
C LEU A 21 -0.80 -3.08 24.63
N ASP A 22 -0.82 -1.77 24.92
CA ASP A 22 0.38 -0.96 25.22
C ASP A 22 1.38 -0.98 24.04
N TYR A 23 0.88 -0.70 22.84
CA TYR A 23 1.65 -0.74 21.59
C TYR A 23 1.82 0.67 20.99
N ASP A 24 2.99 0.92 20.41
CA ASP A 24 3.28 2.15 19.66
C ASP A 24 2.52 2.15 18.32
N VAL A 25 1.92 3.29 17.95
CA VAL A 25 1.21 3.44 16.66
C VAL A 25 2.11 4.15 15.64
N TYR A 26 2.30 3.52 14.49
CA TYR A 26 3.03 4.07 13.35
C TYR A 26 2.07 4.27 12.18
N ASP A 27 1.68 5.53 11.97
CA ASP A 27 0.87 5.92 10.83
C ASP A 27 1.75 6.10 9.58
N LEU A 28 1.45 5.33 8.53
CA LEU A 28 2.25 5.26 7.32
C LEU A 28 1.45 5.78 6.13
N GLU A 29 1.75 7.03 5.76
CA GLU A 29 1.20 7.64 4.56
C GLU A 29 2.02 7.23 3.32
N LEU A 30 1.51 6.29 2.52
CA LEU A 30 2.23 5.72 1.37
C LEU A 30 2.64 6.76 0.31
N THR A 31 1.89 7.86 0.19
CA THR A 31 2.19 8.96 -0.75
C THR A 31 3.50 9.67 -0.41
N THR A 32 3.92 9.65 0.85
CA THR A 32 5.15 10.28 1.35
C THR A 32 6.37 9.36 1.27
N VAL A 33 6.15 8.06 1.12
CA VAL A 33 7.22 7.06 1.02
C VAL A 33 7.76 7.06 -0.41
N LYS A 34 9.06 7.31 -0.57
CA LYS A 34 9.71 7.51 -1.87
C LYS A 34 9.67 6.26 -2.74
N ASP A 35 10.00 5.11 -2.18
CA ASP A 35 10.10 3.84 -2.90
C ASP A 35 9.95 2.61 -1.98
N ASN A 36 9.92 1.42 -2.58
CA ASN A 36 9.80 0.15 -1.88
C ASN A 36 10.94 -0.12 -0.88
N SER A 37 12.13 0.44 -1.10
CA SER A 37 13.27 0.25 -0.19
C SER A 37 13.10 1.07 1.07
N GLU A 38 12.60 2.30 0.95
CA GLU A 38 12.25 3.14 2.09
C GLU A 38 11.10 2.53 2.89
N LEU A 39 10.04 2.05 2.23
CA LEU A 39 8.94 1.32 2.87
C LEU A 39 9.47 0.18 3.76
N LYS A 40 10.33 -0.66 3.17
CA LYS A 40 10.94 -1.80 3.86
C LYS A 40 11.82 -1.36 5.03
N LYS A 41 12.60 -0.29 4.84
CA LYS A 41 13.46 0.28 5.89
C LYS A 41 12.63 0.75 7.07
N LEU A 42 11.56 1.52 6.83
CA LEU A 42 10.63 1.97 7.87
C LEU A 42 10.04 0.79 8.64
N MET A 43 9.58 -0.25 7.93
CA MET A 43 9.04 -1.45 8.57
C MET A 43 10.06 -2.21 9.43
N LEU A 44 11.34 -2.22 9.04
CA LEU A 44 12.42 -2.90 9.78
C LEU A 44 12.93 -2.10 10.99
N GLU A 45 13.03 -0.78 10.88
CA GLU A 45 13.62 0.09 11.91
C GLU A 45 12.68 0.38 13.08
N THR A 46 11.38 0.15 12.91
CA THR A 46 10.41 0.22 14.01
C THR A 46 10.64 -0.84 15.07
N LYS A 47 10.36 -0.46 16.31
CA LYS A 47 10.42 -1.32 17.48
C LYS A 47 9.32 -2.40 17.42
N GLY A 48 9.52 -3.47 18.17
CA GLY A 48 8.46 -4.43 18.46
C GLY A 48 7.38 -3.80 19.36
N LYS A 49 6.26 -4.51 19.54
CA LYS A 49 5.03 -3.99 20.16
C LYS A 49 4.50 -2.76 19.45
N SER A 50 4.30 -2.90 18.15
CA SER A 50 3.88 -1.80 17.28
C SER A 50 2.69 -2.16 16.42
N ILE A 51 1.86 -1.15 16.15
CA ILE A 51 0.75 -1.19 15.20
C ILE A 51 1.10 -0.27 14.04
N PHE A 52 1.31 -0.85 12.86
CA PHE A 52 1.40 -0.13 11.60
C PHE A 52 0.01 0.15 11.07
N VAL A 53 -0.26 1.42 10.78
CA VAL A 53 -1.51 1.85 10.17
C VAL A 53 -1.20 2.29 8.75
N ILE A 54 -1.93 1.73 7.80
CA ILE A 54 -1.87 2.16 6.39
C ILE A 54 -3.29 2.58 6.04
N GLU A 55 -3.51 3.90 6.04
CA GLU A 55 -4.83 4.48 5.81
C GLU A 55 -5.17 4.60 4.32
N ASP A 56 -6.47 4.51 4.02
CA ASP A 56 -7.07 4.78 2.71
C ASP A 56 -6.32 4.12 1.53
N ILE A 57 -6.04 2.82 1.66
CA ILE A 57 -5.34 2.03 0.61
C ILE A 57 -6.09 1.96 -0.73
N ASP A 58 -7.37 2.33 -0.74
CA ASP A 58 -8.20 2.53 -1.92
C ASP A 58 -7.88 3.82 -2.68
N CYS A 59 -7.49 4.88 -1.97
CA CYS A 59 -7.23 6.21 -2.53
C CYS A 59 -5.75 6.44 -2.88
N SER A 60 -4.84 5.73 -2.20
CA SER A 60 -3.40 5.86 -2.44
C SER A 60 -3.00 5.22 -3.78
N LEU A 61 -3.09 6.02 -4.85
CA LEU A 61 -2.30 5.96 -6.10
C LEU A 61 -2.04 4.57 -6.69
N ASN A 62 -2.77 4.17 -7.74
CA ASN A 62 -2.39 3.05 -8.64
C ASN A 62 -2.11 1.68 -7.97
N LEU A 63 -2.22 1.55 -6.64
CA LEU A 63 -2.02 0.31 -5.90
C LEU A 63 -3.21 -0.62 -6.05
N THR A 64 -4.41 -0.07 -6.22
CA THR A 64 -5.68 -0.78 -6.42
C THR A 64 -6.07 -0.93 -7.87
N GLY A 65 -5.18 -0.58 -8.81
CA GLY A 65 -5.36 -0.92 -10.21
C GLY A 65 -5.44 -2.43 -10.32
N GLN A 66 -6.67 -2.97 -10.39
CA GLN A 66 -6.95 -4.36 -10.76
C GLN A 66 -5.88 -4.74 -11.75
N ARG A 67 -4.98 -5.67 -11.37
CA ARG A 67 -3.85 -6.07 -12.24
C ARG A 67 -4.44 -6.19 -13.62
N LYS A 68 -4.10 -5.27 -14.53
CA LYS A 68 -4.69 -5.30 -15.86
C LYS A 68 -4.41 -6.71 -16.33
N LYS A 69 -5.46 -7.53 -16.42
CA LYS A 69 -5.37 -8.73 -17.24
C LYS A 69 -4.92 -8.15 -18.57
N LYS A 70 -3.75 -8.56 -19.04
CA LYS A 70 -3.52 -8.53 -20.47
C LYS A 70 -4.59 -9.46 -21.04
N GLU A 71 -5.77 -8.91 -21.27
CA GLU A 71 -6.66 -9.44 -22.28
C GLU A 71 -5.92 -9.07 -23.57
N GLU A 72 -5.35 -10.10 -24.16
CA GLU A 72 -4.94 -10.11 -25.56
C GLU A 72 -6.21 -9.91 -26.37
N ASP A 73 -6.65 -8.65 -26.50
CA ASP A 73 -7.68 -8.28 -27.45
C ASP A 73 -7.03 -7.42 -28.53
N ASP A 74 -7.26 -7.86 -29.75
CA ASP A 74 -6.55 -7.55 -30.98
C ASP A 74 -6.53 -6.06 -31.39
N GLU A 75 -5.40 -5.70 -31.99
CA GLU A 75 -5.17 -4.68 -33.03
C GLU A 75 -5.79 -3.28 -32.88
N ASP A 76 -4.92 -2.32 -32.52
CA ASP A 76 -4.80 -1.05 -33.25
C ASP A 76 -3.30 -0.69 -33.30
N GLU A 77 -2.70 -0.76 -34.51
CA GLU A 77 -1.33 -0.33 -34.79
C GLU A 77 -1.18 1.18 -34.57
N VAL A 78 -1.04 1.59 -33.32
CA VAL A 78 -0.53 2.91 -32.94
C VAL A 78 0.90 2.71 -32.48
N ASP A 79 1.82 3.32 -33.24
CA ASP A 79 3.28 3.18 -33.13
C ASP A 79 3.77 3.06 -31.67
N GLU A 80 4.25 1.87 -31.31
CA GLU A 80 4.74 1.57 -29.96
C GLU A 80 5.85 2.53 -29.51
N GLN A 81 6.57 3.13 -30.46
CA GLN A 81 7.62 4.10 -30.17
C GLN A 81 7.04 5.44 -29.68
N GLU A 82 5.92 5.92 -30.24
CA GLU A 82 5.29 7.17 -29.82
C GLU A 82 4.65 7.05 -28.42
N LYS A 83 4.01 5.90 -28.11
CA LYS A 83 3.48 5.64 -26.75
C LYS A 83 4.60 5.57 -25.72
N LYS A 84 5.71 4.87 -26.02
CA LYS A 84 6.87 4.76 -25.13
C LYS A 84 7.55 6.10 -24.92
N GLU A 85 7.68 6.94 -25.95
CA GLU A 85 8.24 8.28 -25.78
C GLU A 85 7.31 9.21 -25.00
N ALA A 86 6.00 9.17 -25.23
CA ALA A 86 5.02 9.96 -24.48
C ALA A 86 4.98 9.57 -22.99
N GLU A 87 4.97 8.26 -22.67
CA GLU A 87 5.06 7.77 -21.29
C GLU A 87 6.38 8.17 -20.62
N LYS A 88 7.50 8.07 -21.35
CA LYS A 88 8.83 8.42 -20.83
C LYS A 88 9.00 9.93 -20.62
N LYS A 89 8.29 10.76 -21.40
CA LYS A 89 8.24 12.22 -21.27
C LYS A 89 7.33 12.63 -20.10
N LEU A 90 6.16 12.02 -19.95
CA LEU A 90 5.27 12.17 -18.79
C LEU A 90 5.92 11.71 -17.48
N MET A 91 6.68 10.61 -17.49
CA MET A 91 7.45 10.14 -16.34
C MET A 91 8.62 11.07 -15.97
N ARG A 92 9.22 11.75 -16.95
CA ARG A 92 10.29 12.75 -16.70
C ARG A 92 9.75 14.02 -16.03
N GLU A 93 8.50 14.40 -16.28
CA GLU A 93 7.87 15.60 -15.70
C GLU A 93 7.18 15.31 -14.34
N ARG A 94 6.69 14.09 -14.10
CA ARG A 94 6.12 13.67 -12.79
C ARG A 94 7.16 13.18 -11.77
N GLY A 95 8.39 12.96 -12.20
CA GLY A 95 9.38 12.11 -11.50
C GLY A 95 9.94 12.59 -10.15
N GLU A 96 9.59 13.78 -9.66
CA GLU A 96 10.21 14.34 -8.45
C GLU A 96 9.30 14.40 -7.21
N LYS A 97 7.98 14.17 -7.32
CA LYS A 97 7.06 14.32 -6.17
C LYS A 97 6.10 13.15 -5.93
N GLU A 98 6.05 12.15 -6.79
CA GLU A 98 5.13 11.01 -6.65
C GLU A 98 5.84 9.81 -6.02
N SER A 99 5.20 9.18 -5.02
CA SER A 99 5.66 7.92 -4.43
C SER A 99 5.86 6.86 -5.52
N LYS A 100 7.00 6.16 -5.46
CA LYS A 100 7.29 4.98 -6.31
C LYS A 100 6.99 3.67 -5.59
N VAL A 101 6.21 3.71 -4.51
CA VAL A 101 5.73 2.49 -3.85
C VAL A 101 4.77 1.77 -4.79
N THR A 102 5.04 0.49 -5.06
CA THR A 102 4.21 -0.35 -5.91
C THR A 102 3.36 -1.29 -5.07
N LEU A 103 2.26 -1.80 -5.65
CA LEU A 103 1.42 -2.79 -4.96
C LEU A 103 2.24 -4.02 -4.62
N SER A 104 3.06 -4.49 -5.56
CA SER A 104 4.00 -5.59 -5.32
C SER A 104 4.97 -5.29 -4.18
N GLY A 105 5.45 -4.05 -4.05
CA GLY A 105 6.31 -3.61 -2.97
C GLY A 105 5.62 -3.70 -1.62
N LEU A 106 4.42 -3.15 -1.51
CA LEU A 106 3.59 -3.24 -0.30
C LEU A 106 3.26 -4.69 0.05
N LEU A 107 2.81 -5.48 -0.92
CA LEU A 107 2.49 -6.91 -0.74
C LEU A 107 3.70 -7.70 -0.24
N ASN A 108 4.90 -7.44 -0.78
CA ASN A 108 6.14 -8.08 -0.34
C ASN A 108 6.57 -7.60 1.05
N ALA A 109 6.24 -6.38 1.44
CA ALA A 109 6.54 -5.82 2.74
C ALA A 109 5.63 -6.40 3.84
N ILE A 110 4.40 -6.80 3.50
CA ILE A 110 3.45 -7.40 4.46
C ILE A 110 3.40 -8.92 4.47
N ASP A 111 4.13 -9.64 3.61
CA ASP A 111 4.05 -11.10 3.45
C ASP A 111 4.67 -11.91 4.63
N GLY A 112 4.52 -11.44 5.86
CA GLY A 112 4.84 -12.12 7.12
C GLY A 112 6.33 -12.26 7.46
N LEU A 113 7.21 -12.23 6.46
CA LEU A 113 8.66 -12.39 6.64
C LEU A 113 9.29 -11.26 7.46
N TRP A 114 8.82 -10.02 7.27
CA TRP A 114 9.39 -8.85 7.95
C TRP A 114 8.88 -8.71 9.39
N SER A 115 7.64 -9.13 9.65
CA SER A 115 7.07 -9.17 11.00
C SER A 115 7.81 -10.17 11.90
N ALA A 116 8.38 -11.25 11.34
CA ALA A 116 9.13 -12.23 12.12
C ALA A 116 10.50 -11.73 12.63
N CYS A 117 11.11 -10.74 11.97
CA CYS A 117 12.49 -10.34 12.25
C CYS A 117 12.63 -9.29 13.38
N SER A 118 11.54 -8.68 13.84
CA SER A 118 11.61 -7.43 14.62
C SER A 118 10.60 -7.34 15.76
N GLY A 119 10.12 -8.49 16.24
CA GLY A 119 9.19 -8.59 17.37
C GLY A 119 7.72 -8.53 16.98
N GLU A 120 6.86 -8.37 17.98
CA GLU A 120 5.40 -8.33 17.80
C GLU A 120 4.99 -7.09 16.97
N LYS A 121 4.41 -7.32 15.79
CA LYS A 121 3.97 -6.26 14.88
C LYS A 121 2.58 -6.57 14.36
N ILE A 122 1.67 -5.63 14.51
CA ILE A 122 0.31 -5.69 13.96
C ILE A 122 0.26 -4.72 12.78
N ILE A 123 -0.30 -5.14 11.65
CA ILE A 123 -0.53 -4.27 10.50
C ILE A 123 -2.04 -4.10 10.34
N VAL A 124 -2.51 -2.86 10.33
CA VAL A 124 -3.90 -2.49 10.14
C VAL A 124 -4.04 -1.63 8.89
N PHE A 125 -4.69 -2.20 7.88
CA PHE A 125 -5.19 -1.45 6.74
C PHE A 125 -6.54 -0.84 7.04
N THR A 126 -6.75 0.42 6.64
CA THR A 126 -8.09 1.03 6.59
C THR A 126 -8.50 1.30 5.14
N THR A 127 -9.79 1.13 4.84
CA THR A 127 -10.34 1.45 3.51
C THR A 127 -11.81 1.83 3.62
N ASN A 128 -12.29 2.67 2.71
CA ASN A 128 -13.72 2.95 2.60
C ASN A 128 -14.39 1.99 1.59
N PHE A 129 -13.64 1.49 0.60
CA PHE A 129 -14.15 0.65 -0.49
C PHE A 129 -13.38 -0.69 -0.59
N VAL A 130 -13.79 -1.69 0.20
CA VAL A 130 -13.14 -3.01 0.21
C VAL A 130 -13.17 -3.73 -1.15
N ASP A 131 -14.24 -3.53 -1.94
CA ASP A 131 -14.42 -4.17 -3.24
C ASP A 131 -13.44 -3.65 -4.30
N ASN A 132 -12.80 -2.49 -4.05
CA ASN A 132 -11.81 -1.91 -4.95
C ASN A 132 -10.38 -2.40 -4.66
N LEU A 133 -10.18 -3.23 -3.63
CA LEU A 133 -8.84 -3.70 -3.27
C LEU A 133 -8.38 -4.87 -4.16
N ASP A 134 -7.08 -4.94 -4.42
CA ASP A 134 -6.49 -6.14 -5.05
C ASP A 134 -6.74 -7.36 -4.13
N PRO A 135 -7.30 -8.47 -4.65
CA PRO A 135 -7.57 -9.67 -3.86
C PRO A 135 -6.36 -10.23 -3.10
N ALA A 136 -5.14 -9.95 -3.57
CA ALA A 136 -3.91 -10.35 -2.92
C ALA A 136 -3.65 -9.59 -1.61
N LEU A 137 -4.23 -8.40 -1.39
CA LEU A 137 -4.16 -7.68 -0.11
C LEU A 137 -5.05 -8.32 0.97
N ILE A 138 -6.18 -8.89 0.56
CA ILE A 138 -7.18 -9.48 1.49
C ILE A 138 -7.02 -11.00 1.67
N ARG A 139 -6.00 -11.60 1.05
CA ARG A 139 -5.72 -13.04 1.18
C ARG A 139 -5.29 -13.34 2.62
N ARG A 140 -5.83 -14.43 3.19
CA ARG A 140 -5.41 -14.93 4.51
C ARG A 140 -3.88 -15.13 4.58
N GLY A 141 -3.32 -14.77 5.73
CA GLY A 141 -1.86 -14.78 5.97
C GLY A 141 -1.20 -13.42 5.70
N ARG A 142 -1.97 -12.43 5.26
CA ARG A 142 -1.63 -11.01 5.17
C ARG A 142 -2.61 -10.21 6.02
#